data_AF-A0A023B6I5-F1
#
_entry.id   AF-A0A023B6I5-F1
#
_cell.length_a   1.000
_cell.length_b   1.000
_cell.length_c   1.000
_cell.angle_alpha   90.00
_cell.angle_beta   90.00
_cell.angle_gamma   90.00
#
_symmetry.space_group_name_H-M   'P 1'
#
loop_
_entity.id
_entity.type
_entity.pdbx_description
1 polymer ?
#
loop_
_entity_poly.entity_id
_entity_poly.type
_entity_poly.pdbx_seq_one_letter_code
_entity_poly.pdbx_strand_id
1 'polypeptide(L)'
;MPPRACRAKEDLHNDLLRMEARMNEVTHAVGDREEEMMKAKEVNEAKLERLKAKYLKAMDHLEFLEAVQREHDALCEKYGALELEHAGLQKRLAQVQEMLDAGRELNGRDTAETSESLKTDNHRLKKERNVLKAQLEQAGTELELARSELQRLVAELETANSELERLRNDHQNQLEDLNTDAETLRKEINGLREETRSLREEANGLREENDELRSALTESKTKLQDVTDELSRTKSELKQSKDQLSKLSAEYQNKVSEIKGITKALQDPPGDGKMHIHIHHHEHQHVHNHDHKHFYNVKDKSSVEDLCRSPTVTGRMSYMTGKDLLLLPNGATYHLGVKAGELAPRIIVVGAKKRAEEMSKLLDKIDTVVASDRLMFTYTGTYKGVAVSIVAIGMGAPMMDFFVRESSFVCPGPMAVIRVGTCGLFNPSLPPGTIVVAGKGSTLTYINQAGFTDGLIDGTKTSPSQLYYVTKPVLPDQALSDRLLAEMKKLDLNAVNGLNNASDTFFATQGRQDSHFYNGDNKNILEEFATHGVDSCEMEAFTLFQLARQRTVAPLKVAAAHIGILSRVNPAMTENISTNQLHENERLCGKAALEALIATEL
;
A
#
# COMPACT_ATOMS: atom_id res chain seq x y z
N MET A 1 -23.28 -120.93 62.54
CA MET A 1 -21.96 -120.40 62.13
C MET A 1 -22.15 -119.42 60.97
N PRO A 2 -21.34 -118.34 60.79
CA PRO A 2 -20.62 -117.45 61.74
C PRO A 2 -20.91 -115.92 61.49
N PRO A 3 -20.57 -114.93 62.37
CA PRO A 3 -20.87 -113.50 62.11
C PRO A 3 -19.62 -112.62 61.83
N ARG A 4 -19.65 -111.84 60.73
CA ARG A 4 -18.56 -111.03 60.13
C ARG A 4 -18.32 -109.62 60.74
N ALA A 5 -18.93 -109.25 61.88
CA ALA A 5 -19.00 -107.84 62.32
C ALA A 5 -17.69 -107.20 62.85
N CYS A 6 -16.63 -107.95 63.16
CA CYS A 6 -15.39 -107.36 63.70
C CYS A 6 -14.49 -106.67 62.67
N ARG A 7 -14.57 -106.99 61.36
CA ARG A 7 -13.61 -106.43 60.38
C ARG A 7 -13.85 -104.96 60.02
N ALA A 8 -15.10 -104.50 60.02
CA ALA A 8 -15.43 -103.15 59.54
C ALA A 8 -14.86 -101.99 60.39
N LYS A 9 -14.48 -102.24 61.65
CA LYS A 9 -14.00 -101.20 62.56
C LYS A 9 -12.50 -100.90 62.42
N GLU A 10 -11.70 -101.89 62.03
CA GLU A 10 -10.28 -101.71 61.68
C GLU A 10 -10.11 -100.98 60.34
N ASP A 11 -11.04 -101.20 59.41
CA ASP A 11 -10.99 -100.56 58.09
C ASP A 11 -11.11 -99.01 58.21
N LEU A 12 -12.01 -98.51 59.07
CA LEU A 12 -12.25 -97.06 59.20
C LEU A 12 -11.10 -96.29 59.86
N HIS A 13 -10.39 -96.88 60.83
CA HIS A 13 -9.25 -96.23 61.48
C HIS A 13 -8.06 -96.09 60.53
N ASN A 14 -7.83 -97.14 59.72
CA ASN A 14 -6.80 -97.11 58.69
C ASN A 14 -7.08 -96.07 57.59
N ASP A 15 -8.36 -95.83 57.26
CA ASP A 15 -8.72 -94.83 56.25
C ASP A 15 -8.50 -93.39 56.71
N LEU A 16 -8.67 -93.09 58.00
CA LEU A 16 -8.46 -91.74 58.55
C LEU A 16 -6.97 -91.35 58.60
N LEU A 17 -6.10 -92.28 59.02
CA LEU A 17 -4.64 -92.10 58.96
C LEU A 17 -4.14 -91.94 57.52
N ARG A 18 -4.75 -92.66 56.56
CA ARG A 18 -4.46 -92.47 55.12
C ARG A 18 -4.86 -91.08 54.63
N MET A 19 -5.92 -90.49 55.17
CA MET A 19 -6.39 -89.17 54.76
C MET A 19 -5.47 -88.05 55.26
N GLU A 20 -4.99 -88.16 56.51
CA GLU A 20 -4.08 -87.17 57.11
C GLU A 20 -2.68 -87.21 56.46
N ALA A 21 -2.18 -88.40 56.15
CA ALA A 21 -0.96 -88.57 55.35
C ALA A 21 -1.10 -87.93 53.96
N ARG A 22 -2.25 -88.14 53.29
CA ARG A 22 -2.54 -87.52 51.99
C ARG A 22 -2.57 -86.00 52.04
N MET A 23 -3.04 -85.40 53.12
CA MET A 23 -3.15 -83.94 53.21
C MET A 23 -1.78 -83.25 53.37
N ASN A 24 -0.87 -83.88 54.12
CA ASN A 24 0.51 -83.41 54.24
C ASN A 24 1.30 -83.62 52.93
N GLU A 25 1.08 -84.73 52.22
CA GLU A 25 1.62 -84.95 50.87
C GLU A 25 1.17 -83.85 49.90
N VAL A 26 -0.11 -83.46 49.93
CA VAL A 26 -0.63 -82.39 49.04
C VAL A 26 0.01 -81.03 49.37
N THR A 27 0.28 -80.73 50.63
CA THR A 27 0.83 -79.42 51.02
C THR A 27 2.30 -79.27 50.61
N HIS A 28 3.12 -80.33 50.76
CA HIS A 28 4.49 -80.35 50.20
C HIS A 28 4.48 -80.34 48.67
N ALA A 29 3.56 -81.06 48.03
CA ALA A 29 3.44 -81.08 46.58
C ALA A 29 3.06 -79.72 45.96
N VAL A 30 2.45 -78.80 46.72
CA VAL A 30 2.17 -77.43 46.26
C VAL A 30 3.41 -76.53 46.35
N GLY A 31 4.20 -76.64 47.43
CA GLY A 31 5.44 -75.89 47.59
C GLY A 31 6.51 -76.27 46.55
N ASP A 32 6.69 -77.56 46.29
CA ASP A 32 7.60 -78.05 45.24
C ASP A 32 7.16 -77.58 43.85
N ARG A 33 5.84 -77.47 43.62
CA ARG A 33 5.28 -76.96 42.35
C ARG A 33 5.56 -75.49 42.11
N GLU A 34 5.58 -74.65 43.15
CA GLU A 34 5.89 -73.21 43.00
C GLU A 34 7.38 -73.00 42.69
N GLU A 35 8.27 -73.77 43.29
CA GLU A 35 9.70 -73.72 42.99
C GLU A 35 10.02 -74.27 41.59
N GLU A 36 9.35 -75.35 41.17
CA GLU A 36 9.40 -75.86 39.79
C GLU A 36 8.88 -74.83 38.78
N MET A 37 7.82 -74.08 39.11
CA MET A 37 7.24 -73.06 38.24
C MET A 37 8.18 -71.85 38.06
N MET A 38 8.91 -71.43 39.09
CA MET A 38 9.93 -70.38 39.00
C MET A 38 11.13 -70.81 38.14
N LYS A 39 11.65 -72.02 38.34
CA LYS A 39 12.72 -72.59 37.48
C LYS A 39 12.25 -72.78 36.04
N ALA A 40 10.99 -73.17 35.84
CA ALA A 40 10.39 -73.26 34.51
C ALA A 40 10.26 -71.88 33.83
N LYS A 41 10.03 -70.80 34.59
CA LYS A 41 9.94 -69.44 34.07
C LYS A 41 11.29 -68.92 33.53
N GLU A 42 12.38 -69.10 34.27
CA GLU A 42 13.73 -68.72 33.81
C GLU A 42 14.18 -69.55 32.59
N VAL A 43 13.90 -70.86 32.58
CA VAL A 43 14.17 -71.72 31.42
C VAL A 43 13.32 -71.32 30.22
N ASN A 44 12.08 -70.89 30.44
CA ASN A 44 11.20 -70.42 29.37
C ASN A 44 11.60 -69.05 28.82
N GLU A 45 12.12 -68.13 29.63
CA GLU A 45 12.65 -66.85 29.16
C GLU A 45 13.94 -67.04 28.34
N ALA A 46 14.85 -67.92 28.77
CA ALA A 46 16.03 -68.29 27.99
C ALA A 46 15.68 -69.05 26.69
N LYS A 47 14.64 -69.90 26.71
CA LYS A 47 14.09 -70.52 25.50
C LYS A 47 13.43 -69.49 24.60
N LEU A 48 12.73 -68.50 25.13
CA LEU A 48 12.05 -67.44 24.38
C LEU A 48 13.07 -66.57 23.63
N GLU A 49 14.20 -66.21 24.26
CA GLU A 49 15.27 -65.47 23.58
C GLU A 49 15.96 -66.31 22.49
N ARG A 50 16.21 -67.61 22.74
CA ARG A 50 16.67 -68.52 21.67
C ARG A 50 15.65 -68.71 20.55
N LEU A 51 14.35 -68.67 20.88
CA LEU A 51 13.28 -68.78 19.89
C LEU A 51 13.16 -67.51 19.06
N LYS A 52 13.31 -66.32 19.66
CA LYS A 52 13.35 -65.03 18.95
C LYS A 52 14.55 -64.95 17.99
N ALA A 53 15.73 -65.38 18.42
CA ALA A 53 16.91 -65.43 17.56
C ALA A 53 16.76 -66.42 16.38
N LYS A 54 16.05 -67.55 16.60
CA LYS A 54 15.68 -68.48 15.52
C LYS A 54 14.58 -67.93 14.62
N TYR A 55 13.61 -67.20 15.17
CA TYR A 55 12.53 -66.57 14.43
C TYR A 55 13.04 -65.46 13.52
N LEU A 56 14.00 -64.65 13.99
CA LEU A 56 14.63 -63.61 13.18
C LEU A 56 15.41 -64.20 11.99
N LYS A 57 16.17 -65.28 12.20
CA LYS A 57 16.81 -66.03 11.11
C LYS A 57 15.81 -66.72 10.17
N ALA A 58 14.69 -67.19 10.71
CA ALA A 58 13.62 -67.78 9.90
C ALA A 58 12.90 -66.73 9.06
N MET A 59 12.76 -65.49 9.55
CA MET A 59 12.22 -64.37 8.79
C MET A 59 13.14 -63.96 7.63
N ASP A 60 14.47 -63.88 7.84
CA ASP A 60 15.42 -63.63 6.75
C ASP A 60 15.35 -64.73 5.67
N HIS A 61 15.17 -66.00 6.09
CA HIS A 61 14.95 -67.11 5.16
C HIS A 61 13.57 -67.06 4.49
N LEU A 62 12.55 -66.51 5.16
CA LEU A 62 11.22 -66.33 4.58
C LEU A 62 11.23 -65.23 3.52
N GLU A 63 11.90 -64.10 3.76
CA GLU A 63 12.08 -63.05 2.75
C GLU A 63 12.87 -63.54 1.54
N PHE A 64 13.90 -64.37 1.76
CA PHE A 64 14.62 -65.02 0.66
C PHE A 64 13.73 -66.01 -0.10
N LEU A 65 12.94 -66.83 0.60
CA LEU A 65 12.00 -67.77 -0.05
C LEU A 65 10.86 -67.04 -0.78
N GLU A 66 10.36 -65.92 -0.26
CA GLU A 66 9.36 -65.09 -0.95
C GLU A 66 9.94 -64.36 -2.16
N ALA A 67 11.22 -63.98 -2.13
CA ALA A 67 11.91 -63.45 -3.30
C ALA A 67 12.10 -64.53 -4.38
N VAL A 68 12.53 -65.74 -3.98
CA VAL A 68 12.65 -66.90 -4.87
C VAL A 68 11.29 -67.34 -5.40
N GLN A 69 10.23 -67.31 -4.58
CA GLN A 69 8.87 -67.63 -5.00
C GLN A 69 8.35 -66.59 -6.00
N ARG A 70 8.59 -65.29 -5.78
CA ARG A 70 8.24 -64.24 -6.75
C ARG A 70 8.99 -64.39 -8.08
N GLU A 71 10.26 -64.79 -8.04
CA GLU A 71 11.05 -65.02 -9.25
C GLU A 71 10.63 -66.31 -9.96
N HIS A 72 10.29 -67.37 -9.21
CA HIS A 72 9.69 -68.61 -9.71
C HIS A 72 8.33 -68.35 -10.36
N ASP A 73 7.44 -67.59 -9.72
CA ASP A 73 6.12 -67.29 -10.24
C ASP A 73 6.20 -66.41 -11.50
N ALA A 74 7.13 -65.44 -11.53
CA ALA A 74 7.42 -64.64 -12.73
C ALA A 74 8.02 -65.50 -13.88
N LEU A 75 8.83 -66.50 -13.56
CA LEU A 75 9.35 -67.46 -14.53
C LEU A 75 8.26 -68.43 -15.00
N CYS A 76 7.34 -68.88 -14.12
CA CYS A 76 6.19 -69.71 -14.49
C CYS A 76 5.20 -68.94 -15.37
N GLU A 77 4.97 -67.65 -15.13
CA GLU A 77 4.18 -66.80 -16.05
C GLU A 77 4.86 -66.65 -17.41
N LYS A 78 6.17 -66.37 -17.44
CA LYS A 78 6.93 -66.31 -18.70
C LYS A 78 6.95 -67.65 -19.43
N TYR A 79 7.11 -68.75 -18.71
CA TYR A 79 7.12 -70.10 -19.27
C TYR A 79 5.74 -70.51 -19.78
N GLY A 80 4.66 -70.19 -19.05
CA GLY A 80 3.29 -70.40 -19.51
C GLY A 80 2.95 -69.55 -20.74
N ALA A 81 3.44 -68.29 -20.80
CA ALA A 81 3.32 -67.45 -21.99
C ALA A 81 4.08 -68.03 -23.19
N LEU A 82 5.29 -68.56 -22.96
CA LEU A 82 6.09 -69.25 -23.98
C LEU A 82 5.48 -70.59 -24.41
N GLU A 83 4.84 -71.35 -23.52
CA GLU A 83 4.11 -72.58 -23.87
C GLU A 83 2.86 -72.28 -24.71
N LEU A 84 2.14 -71.20 -24.40
CA LEU A 84 1.02 -70.68 -25.22
C LEU A 84 1.50 -70.18 -26.58
N GLU A 85 2.64 -69.48 -26.63
CA GLU A 85 3.24 -69.01 -27.87
C GLU A 85 3.78 -70.19 -28.70
N HIS A 86 4.40 -71.18 -28.07
CA HIS A 86 4.88 -72.42 -28.71
C HIS A 86 3.72 -73.29 -29.21
N ALA A 87 2.63 -73.43 -28.45
CA ALA A 87 1.41 -74.09 -28.90
C ALA A 87 0.74 -73.33 -30.06
N GLY A 88 0.76 -72.00 -30.03
CA GLY A 88 0.31 -71.14 -31.12
C GLY A 88 1.18 -71.28 -32.37
N LEU A 89 2.50 -71.38 -32.22
CA LEU A 89 3.45 -71.61 -33.30
C LEU A 89 3.33 -73.03 -33.87
N GLN A 90 3.12 -74.06 -33.05
CA GLN A 90 2.88 -75.44 -33.50
C GLN A 90 1.55 -75.55 -34.28
N LYS A 91 0.50 -74.84 -33.85
CA LYS A 91 -0.78 -74.79 -34.57
C LYS A 91 -0.65 -74.04 -35.90
N ARG A 92 0.12 -72.95 -35.94
CA ARG A 92 0.47 -72.22 -37.17
C ARG A 92 1.35 -73.05 -38.11
N LEU A 93 2.31 -73.81 -37.56
CA LEU A 93 3.16 -74.72 -38.33
C LEU A 93 2.33 -75.84 -38.97
N ALA A 94 1.37 -76.42 -38.22
CA ALA A 94 0.44 -77.42 -38.74
C ALA A 94 -0.46 -76.85 -39.85
N GLN A 95 -0.98 -75.62 -39.68
CA GLN A 95 -1.75 -74.92 -40.73
C GLN A 95 -0.91 -74.61 -41.97
N VAL A 96 0.35 -74.19 -41.81
CA VAL A 96 1.26 -73.95 -42.93
C VAL A 96 1.63 -75.26 -43.64
N GLN A 97 1.73 -76.37 -42.91
CA GLN A 97 1.97 -77.70 -43.47
C GLN A 97 0.76 -78.20 -44.28
N GLU A 98 -0.48 -78.04 -43.77
CA GLU A 98 -1.71 -78.30 -44.53
C GLU A 98 -1.83 -77.40 -45.76
N MET A 99 -1.47 -76.12 -45.66
CA MET A 99 -1.47 -75.20 -46.81
C MET A 99 -0.38 -75.54 -47.85
N LEU A 100 0.76 -76.09 -47.43
CA LEU A 100 1.81 -76.59 -48.33
C LEU A 100 1.40 -77.88 -49.03
N ASP A 101 0.70 -78.78 -48.33
CA ASP A 101 0.19 -80.03 -48.90
C ASP A 101 -0.99 -79.75 -49.85
N ALA A 102 -1.91 -78.83 -49.50
CA ALA A 102 -2.96 -78.34 -50.40
C ALA A 102 -2.41 -77.53 -51.59
N GLY A 103 -1.31 -76.78 -51.38
CA GLY A 103 -0.62 -76.02 -52.44
C GLY A 103 0.14 -76.90 -53.44
N ARG A 104 0.51 -78.14 -53.06
CA ARG A 104 1.12 -79.11 -53.98
C ARG A 104 0.08 -79.80 -54.88
N GLU A 105 -1.18 -79.88 -54.47
CA GLU A 105 -2.27 -80.43 -55.30
C GLU A 105 -2.89 -79.41 -56.28
N LEU A 106 -2.67 -78.10 -56.07
CA LEU A 106 -3.31 -77.01 -56.83
C LEU A 106 -2.34 -76.10 -57.59
N ASN A 107 -1.45 -76.66 -58.43
CA ASN A 107 -0.64 -75.81 -59.31
C ASN A 107 -1.15 -75.81 -60.75
N GLY A 108 -1.73 -74.68 -61.17
CA GLY A 108 -1.98 -74.41 -62.58
C GLY A 108 -2.89 -73.22 -62.90
N ARG A 109 -2.56 -71.98 -62.46
CA ARG A 109 -2.58 -70.72 -63.26
C ARG A 109 -2.59 -69.37 -62.49
N ASP A 110 -2.79 -69.28 -61.17
CA ASP A 110 -2.93 -67.97 -60.44
C ASP A 110 -1.78 -67.57 -59.47
N THR A 111 -0.62 -68.23 -59.51
CA THR A 111 0.45 -68.06 -58.50
C THR A 111 1.50 -66.98 -58.78
N ALA A 112 1.50 -66.34 -59.96
CA ALA A 112 2.49 -65.32 -60.31
C ALA A 112 2.09 -63.91 -59.84
N GLU A 113 0.86 -63.47 -60.12
CA GLU A 113 0.38 -62.12 -59.77
C GLU A 113 0.26 -61.91 -58.25
N THR A 114 -0.20 -62.94 -57.52
CA THR A 114 -0.31 -62.90 -56.05
C THR A 114 1.05 -62.87 -55.37
N SER A 115 2.06 -63.57 -55.91
CA SER A 115 3.45 -63.52 -55.41
C SER A 115 4.10 -62.15 -55.60
N GLU A 116 3.82 -61.49 -56.71
CA GLU A 116 4.37 -60.16 -57.03
C GLU A 116 3.71 -59.05 -56.21
N SER A 117 2.39 -59.13 -56.00
CA SER A 117 1.66 -58.24 -55.08
C SER A 117 2.17 -58.37 -53.64
N LEU A 118 2.34 -59.60 -53.14
CA LEU A 118 2.85 -59.83 -51.78
C LEU A 118 4.30 -59.36 -51.60
N LYS A 119 5.16 -59.47 -52.63
CA LYS A 119 6.51 -58.88 -52.60
C LYS A 119 6.47 -57.36 -52.52
N THR A 120 5.56 -56.73 -53.27
CA THR A 120 5.36 -55.28 -53.28
C THR A 120 4.86 -54.78 -51.92
N ASP A 121 3.87 -55.44 -51.34
CA ASP A 121 3.35 -55.11 -50.01
C ASP A 121 4.40 -55.33 -48.91
N ASN A 122 5.20 -56.41 -48.98
CA ASN A 122 6.28 -56.65 -48.03
C ASN A 122 7.37 -55.56 -48.12
N HIS A 123 7.65 -55.06 -49.32
CA HIS A 123 8.57 -53.94 -49.51
C HIS A 123 8.01 -52.63 -48.95
N ARG A 124 6.70 -52.36 -49.13
CA ARG A 124 6.01 -51.20 -48.53
C ARG A 124 6.04 -51.25 -47.01
N LEU A 125 5.66 -52.38 -46.41
CA LEU A 125 5.66 -52.56 -44.95
C LEU A 125 7.06 -52.43 -44.34
N LYS A 126 8.11 -52.88 -45.04
CA LYS A 126 9.51 -52.66 -44.61
C LYS A 126 9.89 -51.18 -44.60
N LYS A 127 9.44 -50.39 -45.59
CA LYS A 127 9.65 -48.94 -45.61
C LYS A 127 8.92 -48.25 -44.46
N GLU A 128 7.64 -48.56 -44.26
CA GLU A 128 6.84 -48.00 -43.16
C GLU A 128 7.43 -48.33 -41.79
N ARG A 129 7.83 -49.58 -41.57
CA ARG A 129 8.52 -50.00 -40.33
C ARG A 129 9.81 -49.21 -40.10
N ASN A 130 10.61 -48.95 -41.15
CA ASN A 130 11.85 -48.19 -41.01
C ASN A 130 11.57 -46.71 -40.68
N VAL A 131 10.51 -46.11 -41.23
CA VAL A 131 10.07 -44.76 -40.89
C VAL A 131 9.58 -44.68 -39.44
N LEU A 132 8.74 -45.62 -39.00
CA LEU A 132 8.27 -45.68 -37.61
C LEU A 132 9.42 -45.88 -36.63
N LYS A 133 10.44 -46.68 -37.00
CA LYS A 133 11.64 -46.86 -36.18
C LYS A 133 12.42 -45.55 -36.04
N ALA A 134 12.60 -44.79 -37.13
CA ALA A 134 13.26 -43.49 -37.09
C ALA A 134 12.48 -42.47 -36.24
N GLN A 135 11.14 -42.46 -36.34
CA GLN A 135 10.28 -41.61 -35.51
C GLN A 135 10.35 -41.98 -34.02
N LEU A 136 10.45 -43.27 -33.70
CA LEU A 136 10.60 -43.74 -32.32
C LEU A 136 11.97 -43.33 -31.74
N GLU A 137 13.04 -43.44 -32.53
CA GLU A 137 14.38 -42.96 -32.14
C GLU A 137 14.37 -41.45 -31.90
N GLN A 138 13.71 -40.66 -32.78
CA GLN A 138 13.56 -39.22 -32.60
C GLN A 138 12.77 -38.88 -31.32
N ALA A 139 11.62 -39.51 -31.08
CA ALA A 139 10.83 -39.29 -29.87
C ALA A 139 11.61 -39.65 -28.59
N GLY A 140 12.45 -40.70 -28.65
CA GLY A 140 13.36 -41.04 -27.56
C GLY A 140 14.38 -39.93 -27.24
N THR A 141 14.95 -39.30 -28.28
CA THR A 141 15.88 -38.18 -28.08
C THR A 141 15.20 -36.94 -27.51
N GLU A 142 13.97 -36.63 -27.95
CA GLU A 142 13.18 -35.51 -27.43
C GLU A 142 12.81 -35.72 -25.95
N LEU A 143 12.51 -36.96 -25.56
CA LEU A 143 12.19 -37.31 -24.17
C LEU A 143 13.40 -37.17 -23.23
N GLU A 144 14.60 -37.56 -23.68
CA GLU A 144 15.84 -37.38 -22.89
C GLU A 144 16.23 -35.90 -22.73
N LEU A 145 16.01 -35.08 -23.77
CA LEU A 145 16.19 -33.62 -23.68
C LEU A 145 15.21 -33.00 -22.68
N ALA A 146 13.92 -33.37 -22.74
CA ALA A 146 12.91 -32.89 -21.81
C ALA A 146 13.22 -33.31 -20.36
N ARG A 147 13.72 -34.54 -20.17
CA ARG A 147 14.14 -35.03 -18.84
C ARG A 147 15.32 -34.24 -18.28
N SER A 148 16.31 -33.92 -19.11
CA SER A 148 17.48 -33.12 -18.72
C SER A 148 17.06 -31.70 -18.33
N GLU A 149 16.12 -31.11 -19.07
CA GLU A 149 15.60 -29.78 -18.78
C GLU A 149 14.79 -29.75 -17.47
N LEU A 150 13.96 -30.77 -17.22
CA LEU A 150 13.26 -30.91 -15.94
C LEU A 150 14.23 -31.01 -14.76
N GLN A 151 15.33 -31.75 -14.89
CA GLN A 151 16.36 -31.83 -13.83
C GLN A 151 17.02 -30.47 -13.57
N ARG A 152 17.30 -29.69 -14.63
CA ARG A 152 17.85 -28.34 -14.50
C ARG A 152 16.88 -27.41 -13.76
N LEU A 153 15.60 -27.41 -14.14
CA LEU A 153 14.58 -26.57 -13.52
C LEU A 153 14.34 -26.94 -12.04
N VAL A 154 14.43 -28.23 -11.68
CA VAL A 154 14.35 -28.66 -10.27
C VAL A 154 15.51 -28.08 -9.45
N ALA A 155 16.73 -28.13 -9.96
CA ALA A 155 17.90 -27.56 -9.26
C ALA A 155 17.81 -26.02 -9.10
N GLU A 156 17.28 -25.33 -10.11
CA GLU A 156 17.02 -23.89 -10.03
C GLU A 156 15.95 -23.55 -8.99
N LEU A 157 14.90 -24.36 -8.89
CA LEU A 157 13.84 -24.19 -7.91
C LEU A 157 14.36 -24.42 -6.48
N GLU A 158 15.20 -25.43 -6.25
CA GLU A 158 15.85 -25.67 -4.95
C GLU A 158 16.74 -24.50 -4.51
N THR A 159 17.48 -23.92 -5.46
CA THR A 159 18.33 -22.74 -5.22
C THR A 159 17.49 -21.53 -4.86
N ALA A 160 16.44 -21.25 -5.64
CA ALA A 160 15.53 -20.14 -5.39
C ALA A 160 14.81 -20.29 -4.04
N ASN A 161 14.41 -21.51 -3.67
CA ASN A 161 13.75 -21.76 -2.39
C ASN A 161 14.71 -21.51 -1.20
N SER A 162 15.98 -21.87 -1.34
CA SER A 162 17.01 -21.59 -0.32
C SER A 162 17.25 -20.09 -0.15
N GLU A 163 17.25 -19.31 -1.25
CA GLU A 163 17.35 -17.85 -1.19
C GLU A 163 16.13 -17.21 -0.53
N LEU A 164 14.93 -17.71 -0.84
CA LEU A 164 13.69 -17.25 -0.21
C LEU A 164 13.67 -17.50 1.30
N GLU A 165 14.13 -18.66 1.76
CA GLU A 165 14.24 -18.94 3.18
C GLU A 165 15.24 -18.00 3.88
N ARG A 166 16.38 -17.72 3.24
CA ARG A 166 17.35 -16.76 3.77
C ARG A 166 16.75 -15.36 3.90
N LEU A 167 16.10 -14.87 2.84
CA LEU A 167 15.43 -13.56 2.85
C LEU A 167 14.31 -13.48 3.88
N ARG A 168 13.55 -14.57 4.07
CA ARG A 168 12.50 -14.64 5.08
C ARG A 168 13.08 -14.48 6.48
N ASN A 169 14.19 -15.15 6.78
CA ASN A 169 14.85 -15.06 8.08
C ASN A 169 15.46 -13.67 8.30
N ASP A 170 16.09 -13.09 7.28
CA ASP A 170 16.64 -11.72 7.35
C ASP A 170 15.55 -10.68 7.63
N HIS A 171 14.39 -10.77 6.94
CA HIS A 171 13.26 -9.89 7.20
C HIS A 171 12.65 -10.10 8.59
N GLN A 172 12.61 -11.34 9.09
CA GLN A 172 12.12 -11.63 10.44
C GLN A 172 13.01 -10.96 11.49
N ASN A 173 14.34 -11.05 11.35
CA ASN A 173 15.28 -10.40 12.25
C ASN A 173 15.13 -8.87 12.21
N GLN A 174 15.00 -8.29 11.01
CA GLN A 174 14.76 -6.84 10.87
C GLN A 174 13.46 -6.38 11.53
N LEU A 175 12.41 -7.19 11.50
CA LEU A 175 11.15 -6.88 12.18
C LEU A 175 11.30 -6.92 13.71
N GLU A 176 12.09 -7.86 14.24
CA GLU A 176 12.39 -7.92 15.67
C GLU A 176 13.19 -6.71 16.15
N ASP A 177 14.20 -6.29 15.38
CA ASP A 177 14.98 -5.08 15.66
C ASP A 177 14.09 -3.83 15.65
N LEU A 178 13.29 -3.65 14.59
CA LEU A 178 12.38 -2.50 14.47
C LEU A 178 11.32 -2.45 15.58
N ASN A 179 10.83 -3.60 16.03
CA ASN A 179 9.90 -3.64 17.17
C ASN A 179 10.58 -3.19 18.46
N THR A 180 11.83 -3.59 18.68
CA THR A 180 12.62 -3.18 19.84
C THR A 180 12.89 -1.67 19.84
N ASP A 181 13.23 -1.12 18.67
CA ASP A 181 13.40 0.33 18.49
C ASP A 181 12.10 1.08 18.74
N ALA A 182 10.97 0.58 18.21
CA ALA A 182 9.66 1.18 18.42
C ALA A 182 9.24 1.18 19.89
N GLU A 183 9.56 0.13 20.65
CA GLU A 183 9.32 0.10 22.10
C GLU A 183 10.17 1.13 22.85
N THR A 184 11.42 1.31 22.44
CA THR A 184 12.33 2.31 23.03
C THR A 184 11.82 3.73 22.78
N LEU A 185 11.48 4.05 21.53
CA LEU A 185 10.91 5.34 21.15
C LEU A 185 9.59 5.63 21.88
N ARG A 186 8.75 4.61 22.10
CA ARG A 186 7.51 4.78 22.90
C ARG A 186 7.81 5.17 24.34
N LYS A 187 8.84 4.61 24.97
CA LYS A 187 9.27 4.99 26.32
C LYS A 187 9.77 6.44 26.35
N GLU A 188 10.60 6.84 25.38
CA GLU A 188 11.10 8.21 25.27
C GLU A 188 9.97 9.24 25.07
N ILE A 189 9.01 8.95 24.17
CA ILE A 189 7.86 9.81 23.94
C ILE A 189 7.03 9.99 25.22
N ASN A 190 6.84 8.92 26.01
CA ASN A 190 6.13 9.01 27.27
C ASN A 190 6.88 9.87 28.30
N GLY A 191 8.21 9.72 28.39
CA GLY A 191 9.05 10.58 29.24
C GLY A 191 8.94 12.05 28.86
N LEU A 192 9.08 12.37 27.57
CA LEU A 192 8.95 13.75 27.08
C LEU A 192 7.55 14.35 27.32
N ARG A 193 6.50 13.53 27.27
CA ARG A 193 5.13 13.97 27.60
C ARG A 193 4.99 14.33 29.07
N GLU A 194 5.61 13.57 29.97
CA GLU A 194 5.60 13.87 31.40
C GLU A 194 6.38 15.15 31.71
N GLU A 195 7.55 15.33 31.10
CA GLU A 195 8.34 16.55 31.21
C GLU A 195 7.56 17.78 30.69
N THR A 196 6.92 17.64 29.51
CA THR A 196 6.07 18.70 28.95
C THR A 196 4.90 19.06 29.87
N ARG A 197 4.31 18.07 30.55
CA ARG A 197 3.25 18.31 31.55
C ARG A 197 3.78 19.11 32.74
N SER A 198 4.92 18.72 33.30
CA SER A 198 5.57 19.42 34.42
C SER A 198 5.88 20.88 34.06
N LEU A 199 6.47 21.11 32.88
CA LEU A 199 6.80 22.46 32.41
C LEU A 199 5.56 23.33 32.20
N ARG A 200 4.42 22.74 31.78
CA ARG A 200 3.15 23.48 31.65
C ARG A 200 2.58 23.87 33.01
N GLU A 201 2.67 22.99 34.01
CA GLU A 201 2.24 23.28 35.37
C GLU A 201 3.07 24.42 35.97
N GLU A 202 4.39 24.38 35.81
CA GLU A 202 5.30 25.46 36.23
C GLU A 202 4.99 26.78 35.51
N ALA A 203 4.80 26.75 34.19
CA ALA A 203 4.46 27.94 33.41
C ALA A 203 3.11 28.56 33.80
N ASN A 204 2.14 27.74 34.22
CA ASN A 204 0.86 28.23 34.73
C ASN A 204 1.03 28.89 36.10
N GLY A 205 1.78 28.27 37.02
CA GLY A 205 2.09 28.87 38.32
C GLY A 205 2.79 30.24 38.18
N LEU A 206 3.78 30.34 37.29
CA LEU A 206 4.45 31.61 37.01
C LEU A 206 3.53 32.68 36.41
N ARG A 207 2.49 32.28 35.65
CA ARG A 207 1.48 33.22 35.13
C ARG A 207 0.59 33.75 36.23
N GLU A 208 0.13 32.88 37.13
CA GLU A 208 -0.67 33.26 38.30
C GLU A 208 0.11 34.27 39.17
N GLU A 209 1.38 33.98 39.46
CA GLU A 209 2.25 34.90 40.20
C GLU A 209 2.42 36.25 39.46
N ASN A 210 2.54 36.23 38.13
CA ASN A 210 2.64 37.47 37.34
C ASN A 210 1.36 38.31 37.42
N ASP A 211 0.19 37.68 37.38
CA ASP A 211 -1.10 38.36 37.47
C ASP A 211 -1.34 38.96 38.86
N GLU A 212 -0.90 38.28 39.92
CA GLU A 212 -0.88 38.82 41.28
C GLU A 212 0.03 40.03 41.38
N LEU A 213 1.27 39.94 40.88
CA LEU A 213 2.23 41.05 40.87
C LEU A 213 1.70 42.26 40.09
N ARG A 214 1.03 42.04 38.94
CA ARG A 214 0.39 43.11 38.16
C ARG A 214 -0.75 43.79 38.92
N SER A 215 -1.54 43.00 39.65
CA SER A 215 -2.62 43.52 40.47
C SER A 215 -2.08 44.38 41.61
N ALA A 216 -1.07 43.89 42.33
CA ALA A 216 -0.38 44.63 43.39
C ALA A 216 0.30 45.91 42.86
N LEU A 217 0.90 45.86 41.67
CA LEU A 217 1.48 47.03 41.01
C LEU A 217 0.41 48.08 40.67
N THR A 218 -0.77 47.64 40.22
CA THR A 218 -1.89 48.53 39.90
C THR A 218 -2.41 49.22 41.16
N GLU A 219 -2.57 48.47 42.25
CA GLU A 219 -2.97 49.02 43.56
C GLU A 219 -1.94 50.02 44.10
N SER A 220 -0.65 49.72 43.95
CA SER A 220 0.43 50.64 44.34
C SER A 220 0.43 51.92 43.51
N LYS A 221 0.14 51.84 42.20
CA LYS A 221 -0.01 53.00 41.32
C LYS A 221 -1.19 53.88 41.72
N THR A 222 -2.34 53.29 42.06
CA THR A 222 -3.51 54.07 42.52
C THR A 222 -3.20 54.81 43.82
N LYS A 223 -2.56 54.14 44.79
CA LYS A 223 -2.11 54.80 46.03
C LYS A 223 -1.14 55.96 45.76
N LEU A 224 -0.23 55.79 44.82
CA LEU A 224 0.70 56.84 44.39
C LEU A 224 -0.02 58.04 43.77
N GLN A 225 -1.07 57.79 42.97
CA GLN A 225 -1.89 58.85 42.39
C GLN A 225 -2.65 59.61 43.48
N ASP A 226 -3.26 58.91 44.43
CA ASP A 226 -3.98 59.54 45.55
C ASP A 226 -3.07 60.47 46.35
N VAL A 227 -1.85 60.01 46.69
CA VAL A 227 -0.84 60.85 47.37
C VAL A 227 -0.42 62.05 46.53
N THR A 228 -0.32 61.88 45.20
CA THR A 228 0.03 62.97 44.28
C THR A 228 -1.08 64.03 44.24
N ASP A 229 -2.34 63.61 44.26
CA ASP A 229 -3.50 64.49 44.28
C ASP A 229 -3.60 65.24 45.62
N GLU A 230 -3.36 64.54 46.74
CA GLU A 230 -3.26 65.15 48.07
C GLU A 230 -2.17 66.22 48.12
N LEU A 231 -0.95 65.88 47.68
CA LEU A 231 0.17 66.82 47.62
C LEU A 231 -0.17 68.07 46.81
N SER A 232 -0.89 67.90 45.70
CA SER A 232 -1.34 69.00 44.85
C SER A 232 -2.36 69.91 45.57
N ARG A 233 -3.29 69.33 46.33
CA ARG A 233 -4.23 70.07 47.19
C ARG A 233 -3.50 70.85 48.28
N THR A 234 -2.61 70.20 49.02
CA THR A 234 -1.83 70.85 50.10
C THR A 234 -0.98 72.00 49.55
N LYS A 235 -0.41 71.84 48.36
CA LYS A 235 0.34 72.91 47.68
C LYS A 235 -0.54 74.11 47.33
N SER A 236 -1.78 73.87 46.90
CA SER A 236 -2.76 74.92 46.63
C SER A 236 -3.17 75.67 47.91
N GLU A 237 -3.45 74.95 48.99
CA GLU A 237 -3.78 75.52 50.31
C GLU A 237 -2.61 76.34 50.87
N LEU A 238 -1.38 75.85 50.72
CA LEU A 238 -0.17 76.56 51.10
C LEU A 238 -0.03 77.87 50.32
N LYS A 239 -0.29 77.85 49.00
CA LYS A 239 -0.29 79.06 48.17
C LYS A 239 -1.34 80.06 48.65
N GLN A 240 -2.56 79.61 48.92
CA GLN A 240 -3.63 80.46 49.42
C GLN A 240 -3.28 81.10 50.77
N SER A 241 -2.71 80.31 51.69
CA SER A 241 -2.25 80.78 53.00
C SER A 241 -1.12 81.81 52.86
N LYS A 242 -0.19 81.59 51.92
CA LYS A 242 0.87 82.54 51.59
C LYS A 242 0.33 83.86 51.02
N ASP A 243 -0.67 83.80 50.15
CA ASP A 243 -1.32 84.98 49.59
C ASP A 243 -2.07 85.77 50.68
N GLN A 244 -2.75 85.08 51.60
CA GLN A 244 -3.39 85.69 52.78
C GLN A 244 -2.36 86.36 53.69
N LEU A 245 -1.25 85.69 54.01
CA LEU A 245 -0.14 86.26 54.78
C LEU A 245 0.43 87.52 54.11
N SER A 246 0.55 87.52 52.78
CA SER A 246 1.02 88.68 52.03
C SER A 246 0.06 89.87 52.13
N LYS A 247 -1.27 89.62 52.07
CA LYS A 247 -2.29 90.65 52.28
C LYS A 247 -2.27 91.22 53.69
N LEU A 248 -2.26 90.35 54.70
CA LEU A 248 -2.16 90.75 56.11
C LEU A 248 -0.87 91.53 56.39
N SER A 249 0.24 91.12 55.78
CA SER A 249 1.50 91.85 55.88
C SER A 249 1.40 93.25 55.27
N ALA A 250 0.75 93.39 54.10
CA ALA A 250 0.52 94.69 53.47
C ALA A 250 -0.41 95.59 54.32
N GLU A 251 -1.49 95.04 54.88
CA GLU A 251 -2.38 95.75 55.80
C GLU A 251 -1.65 96.20 57.06
N TYR A 252 -0.81 95.33 57.63
CA TYR A 252 0.04 95.66 58.76
C TYR A 252 1.02 96.80 58.41
N GLN A 253 1.68 96.75 57.26
CA GLN A 253 2.57 97.83 56.80
C GLN A 253 1.82 99.15 56.57
N ASN A 254 0.60 99.09 56.04
CA ASN A 254 -0.26 100.26 55.91
C ASN A 254 -0.60 100.84 57.28
N LYS A 255 -1.01 100.00 58.25
CA LYS A 255 -1.29 100.44 59.63
C LYS A 255 -0.06 101.02 60.32
N VAL A 256 1.12 100.42 60.13
CA VAL A 256 2.40 100.97 60.63
C VAL A 256 2.68 102.34 60.01
N SER A 257 2.40 102.51 58.71
CA SER A 257 2.56 103.79 58.02
C SER A 257 1.56 104.84 58.50
N GLU A 258 0.32 104.44 58.77
CA GLU A 258 -0.75 105.27 59.33
C GLU A 258 -0.37 105.76 60.75
N ILE A 259 0.14 104.86 61.60
CA ILE A 259 0.66 105.18 62.92
C ILE A 259 1.87 106.11 62.82
N LYS A 260 2.81 105.86 61.89
CA LYS A 260 3.94 106.78 61.63
C LYS A 260 3.45 108.16 61.16
N GLY A 261 2.41 108.23 60.34
CA GLY A 261 1.78 109.47 59.88
C GLY A 261 1.13 110.24 61.04
N ILE A 262 0.42 109.55 61.93
CA ILE A 262 -0.15 110.14 63.16
C ILE A 262 0.97 110.61 64.10
N THR A 263 2.04 109.82 64.23
CA THR A 263 3.22 110.17 65.05
C THR A 263 3.92 111.42 64.50
N LYS A 264 3.97 111.57 63.17
CA LYS A 264 4.55 112.73 62.48
C LYS A 264 3.64 113.96 62.54
N ALA A 265 2.31 113.78 62.48
CA ALA A 265 1.31 114.85 62.63
C ALA A 265 1.22 115.40 64.07
N LEU A 266 1.69 114.65 65.06
CA LEU A 266 1.81 115.10 66.46
C LEU A 266 3.10 115.87 66.75
N GLN A 267 4.05 115.97 65.79
CA GLN A 267 5.36 116.58 66.02
C GLN A 267 5.60 117.96 65.38
N ASP A 268 4.78 118.49 64.44
CA ASP A 268 4.97 119.87 63.91
C ASP A 268 3.67 120.52 63.32
N PRO A 269 3.35 121.82 63.61
CA PRO A 269 2.21 122.57 63.06
C PRO A 269 2.55 123.32 61.74
N PRO A 270 1.57 123.94 61.02
CA PRO A 270 1.51 123.92 59.55
C PRO A 270 2.26 125.08 58.87
N GLY A 271 2.81 124.81 57.67
CA GLY A 271 3.43 125.81 56.81
C GLY A 271 3.33 125.45 55.32
N ASP A 272 3.03 126.48 54.52
CA ASP A 272 2.80 126.57 53.07
C ASP A 272 3.67 125.72 52.12
N GLY A 273 3.14 125.46 50.90
CA GLY A 273 3.98 125.50 49.69
C GLY A 273 3.73 124.44 48.60
N LYS A 274 3.08 124.90 47.52
CA LYS A 274 3.06 124.47 46.10
C LYS A 274 3.93 123.27 45.60
N MET A 275 3.23 122.43 44.81
CA MET A 275 3.57 121.77 43.51
C MET A 275 5.03 121.72 43.03
N HIS A 276 5.45 120.54 42.52
CA HIS A 276 5.84 120.39 41.11
C HIS A 276 5.72 118.94 40.58
N ILE A 277 5.25 118.88 39.34
CA ILE A 277 4.93 117.76 38.46
C ILE A 277 6.22 117.22 37.79
N HIS A 278 6.33 115.90 37.55
CA HIS A 278 6.90 115.39 36.29
C HIS A 278 6.38 114.00 35.91
N ILE A 279 6.19 113.85 34.60
CA ILE A 279 5.41 112.83 33.85
C ILE A 279 6.39 111.91 33.11
N HIS A 280 5.90 110.72 32.72
CA HIS A 280 6.31 109.80 31.62
C HIS A 280 7.21 108.62 32.03
N HIS A 281 7.10 107.41 31.46
CA HIS A 281 6.54 106.92 30.19
C HIS A 281 6.38 105.37 30.26
N HIS A 282 5.48 104.79 29.43
CA HIS A 282 5.57 103.54 28.64
C HIS A 282 6.31 102.29 29.20
N GLU A 283 5.90 101.02 29.02
CA GLU A 283 5.45 100.36 27.78
C GLU A 283 5.06 98.88 28.03
N HIS A 284 4.19 98.31 27.15
CA HIS A 284 4.12 96.96 26.53
C HIS A 284 4.77 95.69 27.17
N GLN A 285 4.36 94.42 27.00
CA GLN A 285 3.57 93.70 25.97
C GLN A 285 3.38 92.18 26.32
N HIS A 286 2.37 91.57 25.69
CA HIS A 286 2.23 90.20 25.12
C HIS A 286 2.56 88.90 25.91
N VAL A 287 1.60 87.97 26.08
CA VAL A 287 1.12 86.86 25.19
C VAL A 287 2.12 85.70 25.08
N HIS A 288 1.72 84.50 25.52
CA HIS A 288 1.64 83.33 24.63
C HIS A 288 0.72 82.24 25.17
N ASN A 289 -0.17 81.83 24.27
CA ASN A 289 -1.02 80.66 24.30
C ASN A 289 -0.37 79.62 23.36
N HIS A 290 -0.35 78.36 23.77
CA HIS A 290 -0.21 77.15 22.97
C HIS A 290 -0.62 75.98 23.90
N ASP A 291 -1.22 74.88 23.50
CA ASP A 291 -2.03 74.50 22.35
C ASP A 291 -2.39 73.01 22.56
N HIS A 292 -3.41 72.55 21.83
CA HIS A 292 -3.60 71.15 21.41
C HIS A 292 -4.24 70.10 22.35
N LYS A 293 -5.39 69.68 21.82
CA LYS A 293 -6.19 68.47 21.99
C LYS A 293 -5.33 67.20 21.81
N HIS A 294 -5.68 66.10 22.48
CA HIS A 294 -6.38 64.98 21.83
C HIS A 294 -6.82 63.89 22.80
N PHE A 295 -8.06 63.46 22.60
CA PHE A 295 -8.65 62.20 23.04
C PHE A 295 -7.91 61.02 22.40
N TYR A 296 -7.65 59.96 23.15
CA TYR A 296 -7.66 58.60 22.63
C TYR A 296 -8.30 57.64 23.65
N ASN A 297 -9.38 57.01 23.20
CA ASN A 297 -10.07 55.91 23.83
C ASN A 297 -9.56 54.64 23.13
N VAL A 298 -8.93 53.73 23.85
CA VAL A 298 -8.46 52.44 23.31
C VAL A 298 -9.39 51.35 23.86
N LYS A 299 -10.32 50.90 23.01
CA LYS A 299 -10.87 49.54 23.09
C LYS A 299 -10.33 48.79 21.88
N ASP A 300 -9.43 47.86 22.12
CA ASP A 300 -9.18 46.78 21.18
C ASP A 300 -8.76 45.50 21.92
N LYS A 301 -9.49 44.43 21.66
CA LYS A 301 -9.05 43.04 21.73
C LYS A 301 -9.92 42.25 20.75
N SER A 302 -9.59 42.41 19.47
CA SER A 302 -9.82 41.40 18.44
C SER A 302 -8.46 40.77 18.09
N SER A 303 -8.39 39.42 18.02
CA SER A 303 -7.46 38.66 17.15
C SER A 303 -7.52 37.15 17.42
N VAL A 304 -8.34 36.43 16.65
CA VAL A 304 -8.06 35.04 16.24
C VAL A 304 -8.30 34.82 14.72
N GLU A 305 -8.67 35.83 13.93
CA GLU A 305 -9.04 35.61 12.50
C GLU A 305 -8.12 36.25 11.44
N ASP A 306 -7.03 36.94 11.81
CA ASP A 306 -6.28 37.79 10.85
C ASP A 306 -4.98 37.19 10.28
N LEU A 307 -4.88 35.87 10.14
CA LEU A 307 -3.70 35.23 9.51
C LEU A 307 -3.85 34.86 8.02
N CYS A 308 -4.95 35.27 7.37
CA CYS A 308 -5.18 34.98 5.96
C CYS A 308 -5.68 36.21 5.18
N ARG A 309 -4.81 37.20 4.90
CA ARG A 309 -4.99 38.15 3.77
C ARG A 309 -3.79 39.06 3.53
N SER A 310 -3.12 38.87 2.39
CA SER A 310 -2.46 39.90 1.56
C SER A 310 -1.81 39.23 0.32
N PRO A 311 -1.73 39.85 -0.89
CA PRO A 311 -2.77 40.57 -1.62
C PRO A 311 -2.88 40.12 -3.11
N THR A 312 -4.06 40.38 -3.70
CA THR A 312 -4.31 40.64 -5.14
C THR A 312 -3.90 39.58 -6.20
N VAL A 313 -4.82 38.66 -6.50
CA VAL A 313 -5.13 38.26 -7.89
C VAL A 313 -6.66 38.22 -8.02
N THR A 314 -7.21 39.09 -8.86
CA THR A 314 -8.63 39.14 -9.22
C THR A 314 -8.97 37.98 -10.17
N GLY A 315 -9.26 36.82 -9.60
CA GLY A 315 -9.88 35.69 -10.28
C GLY A 315 -10.65 34.90 -9.21
N ARG A 316 -11.89 34.47 -9.50
CA ARG A 316 -12.75 33.76 -8.54
C ARG A 316 -11.99 32.56 -7.93
N MET A 317 -11.43 32.73 -6.73
CA MET A 317 -10.85 31.62 -5.99
C MET A 317 -12.01 30.80 -5.42
N SER A 318 -12.38 29.74 -6.13
CA SER A 318 -13.22 28.68 -5.58
C SER A 318 -12.39 27.86 -4.60
N TYR A 319 -12.10 28.42 -3.42
CA TYR A 319 -11.72 27.57 -2.31
C TYR A 319 -13.00 26.89 -1.83
N MET A 320 -13.04 25.56 -1.85
CA MET A 320 -14.02 24.86 -1.01
C MET A 320 -13.77 25.31 0.42
N THR A 321 -14.82 25.73 1.14
CA THR A 321 -14.70 26.23 2.51
C THR A 321 -15.52 25.36 3.45
N GLY A 322 -15.07 25.23 4.69
CA GLY A 322 -15.83 24.52 5.72
C GLY A 322 -15.80 23.00 5.51
N LYS A 323 -16.95 22.33 5.65
CA LYS A 323 -17.06 20.87 5.74
C LYS A 323 -16.60 20.12 4.48
N ASP A 324 -16.52 20.80 3.35
CA ASP A 324 -16.19 20.19 2.06
C ASP A 324 -14.68 20.18 1.76
N LEU A 325 -13.89 20.97 2.48
CA LEU A 325 -12.42 20.98 2.36
C LEU A 325 -11.78 20.08 3.40
N LEU A 326 -11.26 18.94 2.95
CA LEU A 326 -10.62 17.94 3.80
C LEU A 326 -9.09 18.15 3.83
N LEU A 327 -8.65 19.14 4.60
CA LEU A 327 -7.25 19.28 5.01
C LEU A 327 -7.06 18.71 6.42
N LEU A 328 -5.95 18.03 6.64
CA LEU A 328 -5.47 17.62 7.96
C LEU A 328 -5.03 18.86 8.76
N PRO A 329 -4.93 18.78 10.10
CA PRO A 329 -4.51 19.92 10.94
C PRO A 329 -3.14 20.51 10.58
N ASN A 330 -2.26 19.72 9.95
CA ASN A 330 -0.95 20.16 9.46
C ASN A 330 -1.00 20.83 8.08
N GLY A 331 -2.19 21.02 7.49
CA GLY A 331 -2.40 21.60 6.17
C GLY A 331 -2.22 20.65 4.99
N ALA A 332 -1.90 19.36 5.24
CA ALA A 332 -1.82 18.35 4.20
C ALA A 332 -3.21 17.93 3.73
N THR A 333 -3.33 17.52 2.47
CA THR A 333 -4.57 16.96 1.94
C THR A 333 -4.79 15.54 2.48
N TYR A 334 -6.05 15.14 2.64
CA TYR A 334 -6.38 13.92 3.38
C TYR A 334 -5.92 12.62 2.68
N HIS A 335 -5.99 12.53 1.35
CA HIS A 335 -5.68 11.31 0.61
C HIS A 335 -4.29 11.33 -0.03
N LEU A 336 -3.91 12.42 -0.68
CA LEU A 336 -2.61 12.60 -1.33
C LEU A 336 -1.50 12.91 -0.31
N GLY A 337 -1.85 13.45 0.86
CA GLY A 337 -0.93 13.64 1.99
C GLY A 337 0.03 14.81 1.85
N VAL A 338 -0.09 15.60 0.78
CA VAL A 338 0.80 16.74 0.48
C VAL A 338 0.20 18.04 1.00
N LYS A 339 1.05 18.99 1.41
CA LYS A 339 0.63 20.37 1.68
C LYS A 339 1.16 21.34 0.63
N ALA A 340 0.73 22.60 0.70
CA ALA A 340 1.24 23.66 -0.18
C ALA A 340 2.78 23.73 -0.12
N GLY A 341 3.42 23.72 -1.30
CA GLY A 341 4.88 23.71 -1.44
C GLY A 341 5.52 22.32 -1.52
N GLU A 342 4.81 21.24 -1.19
CA GLU A 342 5.33 19.86 -1.30
C GLU A 342 5.00 19.20 -2.65
N LEU A 343 4.18 19.84 -3.47
CA LEU A 343 3.81 19.42 -4.82
C LEU A 343 4.18 20.51 -5.83
N ALA A 344 4.89 20.14 -6.88
CA ALA A 344 5.23 21.03 -7.99
C ALA A 344 4.07 21.10 -9.00
N PRO A 345 3.93 22.20 -9.75
CA PRO A 345 2.83 22.35 -10.72
C PRO A 345 3.04 21.54 -12.02
N ARG A 346 4.23 20.93 -12.20
CA ARG A 346 4.54 19.99 -13.28
C ARG A 346 4.61 18.60 -12.68
N ILE A 347 3.76 17.68 -13.13
CA ILE A 347 3.57 16.41 -12.45
C ILE A 347 3.56 15.25 -13.45
N ILE A 348 4.33 14.20 -13.15
CA ILE A 348 4.11 12.87 -13.72
C ILE A 348 3.22 12.09 -12.77
N VAL A 349 2.12 11.53 -13.27
CA VAL A 349 1.25 10.66 -12.49
C VAL A 349 1.35 9.22 -12.99
N VAL A 350 1.56 8.28 -12.08
CA VAL A 350 1.71 6.85 -12.38
C VAL A 350 0.81 6.00 -11.47
N GLY A 351 0.57 4.75 -11.86
CA GLY A 351 -0.18 3.82 -11.02
C GLY A 351 0.64 3.28 -9.84
N ALA A 352 1.73 2.57 -10.13
CA ALA A 352 2.50 1.83 -9.13
C ALA A 352 3.58 2.69 -8.44
N LYS A 353 3.75 2.50 -7.13
CA LYS A 353 4.83 3.10 -6.32
C LYS A 353 6.21 2.83 -6.92
N LYS A 354 6.50 1.57 -7.26
CA LYS A 354 7.79 1.18 -7.85
C LYS A 354 8.13 1.96 -9.12
N ARG A 355 7.12 2.25 -9.96
CA ARG A 355 7.33 3.08 -11.16
C ARG A 355 7.68 4.52 -10.78
N ALA A 356 7.01 5.11 -9.80
CA ALA A 356 7.34 6.44 -9.31
C ALA A 356 8.76 6.50 -8.71
N GLU A 357 9.16 5.47 -7.95
CA GLU A 357 10.51 5.32 -7.41
C GLU A 357 11.58 5.22 -8.49
N GLU A 358 11.36 4.43 -9.54
CA GLU A 358 12.32 4.33 -10.64
C GLU A 358 12.41 5.64 -11.45
N MET A 359 11.28 6.32 -11.68
CA MET A 359 11.29 7.61 -12.38
C MET A 359 11.87 8.74 -11.54
N SER A 360 11.76 8.70 -10.20
CA SER A 360 12.32 9.75 -9.33
C SER A 360 13.84 9.77 -9.35
N LYS A 361 14.50 8.65 -9.69
CA LYS A 361 15.94 8.58 -9.94
C LYS A 361 16.39 9.38 -11.16
N LEU A 362 15.47 9.84 -12.02
CA LEU A 362 15.77 10.72 -13.16
C LEU A 362 15.86 12.19 -12.74
N LEU A 363 15.40 12.55 -11.55
CA LEU A 363 15.48 13.92 -11.03
C LEU A 363 16.92 14.26 -10.65
N ASP A 364 17.32 15.51 -10.86
CA ASP A 364 18.65 16.01 -10.45
C ASP A 364 18.79 15.97 -8.92
N LYS A 365 17.69 16.27 -8.23
CA LYS A 365 17.58 16.29 -6.79
C LYS A 365 16.14 16.00 -6.38
N ILE A 366 15.98 15.24 -5.29
CA ILE A 366 14.71 15.06 -4.59
C ILE A 366 14.71 15.98 -3.37
N ASP A 367 13.73 16.87 -3.29
CA ASP A 367 13.56 17.83 -2.20
C ASP A 367 12.62 17.28 -1.11
N THR A 368 11.54 16.62 -1.52
CA THR A 368 10.52 16.09 -0.61
C THR A 368 10.04 14.72 -1.08
N VAL A 369 9.86 13.79 -0.14
CA VAL A 369 9.14 12.54 -0.35
C VAL A 369 7.99 12.47 0.64
N VAL A 370 6.77 12.28 0.14
CA VAL A 370 5.55 12.15 0.95
C VAL A 370 4.96 10.77 0.72
N ALA A 371 4.73 10.04 1.81
CA ALA A 371 3.96 8.80 1.81
C ALA A 371 2.66 9.06 2.57
N SER A 372 1.53 8.85 1.90
CA SER A 372 0.20 9.00 2.50
C SER A 372 -0.27 7.71 3.15
N ASP A 373 -1.09 7.83 4.21
CA ASP A 373 -1.87 6.75 4.83
C ASP A 373 -2.90 6.11 3.87
N ARG A 374 -3.02 6.62 2.65
CA ARG A 374 -3.87 6.09 1.56
C ARG A 374 -3.06 5.50 0.40
N LEU A 375 -1.82 5.10 0.67
CA LEU A 375 -0.92 4.42 -0.29
C LEU A 375 -0.57 5.24 -1.54
N MET A 376 -0.69 6.56 -1.45
CA MET A 376 -0.21 7.49 -2.46
C MET A 376 1.20 7.95 -2.10
N PHE A 377 2.08 8.06 -3.09
CA PHE A 377 3.48 8.46 -2.89
C PHE A 377 3.84 9.60 -3.82
N THR A 378 4.38 10.69 -3.26
CA THR A 378 4.80 11.87 -4.01
C THR A 378 6.29 12.08 -3.84
N TYR A 379 7.02 12.12 -4.95
CA TYR A 379 8.42 12.52 -5.02
C TYR A 379 8.48 13.88 -5.69
N THR A 380 8.92 14.91 -4.96
CA THR A 380 9.05 16.27 -5.48
C THR A 380 10.51 16.67 -5.50
N GLY A 381 10.95 17.24 -6.60
CA GLY A 381 12.34 17.61 -6.80
C GLY A 381 12.53 18.52 -8.00
N THR A 382 13.73 18.49 -8.56
CA THR A 382 14.12 19.30 -9.71
C THR A 382 14.62 18.44 -10.86
N TYR A 383 14.25 18.83 -12.08
CA TYR A 383 14.75 18.25 -13.33
C TYR A 383 15.16 19.37 -14.28
N LYS A 384 16.44 19.39 -14.67
CA LYS A 384 17.09 20.48 -15.41
C LYS A 384 16.79 21.86 -14.82
N GLY A 385 16.83 21.96 -13.49
CA GLY A 385 16.56 23.19 -12.74
C GLY A 385 15.08 23.60 -12.64
N VAL A 386 14.14 22.80 -13.15
CA VAL A 386 12.70 23.06 -13.07
C VAL A 386 12.06 22.13 -12.03
N ALA A 387 11.20 22.69 -11.16
CA ALA A 387 10.48 21.90 -10.15
C ALA A 387 9.47 20.95 -10.80
N VAL A 388 9.53 19.67 -10.43
CA VAL A 388 8.66 18.60 -10.93
C VAL A 388 8.31 17.63 -9.80
N SER A 389 7.10 17.07 -9.84
CA SER A 389 6.67 15.99 -8.95
C SER A 389 6.35 14.72 -9.72
N ILE A 390 6.54 13.57 -9.08
CA ILE A 390 6.15 12.25 -9.56
C ILE A 390 5.26 11.62 -8.52
N VAL A 391 4.03 11.28 -8.90
CA VAL A 391 2.98 10.84 -7.97
C VAL A 391 2.47 9.45 -8.36
N ALA A 392 2.58 8.49 -7.44
CA ALA A 392 1.92 7.20 -7.54
C ALA A 392 0.54 7.27 -6.88
N ILE A 393 -0.51 6.95 -7.66
CA ILE A 393 -1.91 7.08 -7.21
C ILE A 393 -2.63 5.73 -7.06
N GLY A 394 -2.04 4.62 -7.47
CA GLY A 394 -2.74 3.34 -7.54
C GLY A 394 -3.61 3.21 -8.78
N MET A 395 -4.84 2.73 -8.63
CA MET A 395 -5.70 2.30 -9.73
C MET A 395 -7.11 2.87 -9.64
N GLY A 396 -7.72 3.12 -10.79
CA GLY A 396 -9.10 3.52 -11.00
C GLY A 396 -9.33 5.03 -11.00
N ALA A 397 -10.43 5.40 -11.65
CA ALA A 397 -10.97 6.76 -11.70
C ALA A 397 -11.06 7.45 -10.32
N PRO A 398 -11.49 6.81 -9.22
CA PRO A 398 -11.56 7.47 -7.91
C PRO A 398 -10.20 7.94 -7.39
N MET A 399 -9.14 7.17 -7.62
CA MET A 399 -7.78 7.56 -7.20
C MET A 399 -7.27 8.75 -8.02
N MET A 400 -7.60 8.79 -9.32
CA MET A 400 -7.31 9.96 -10.15
C MET A 400 -8.10 11.19 -9.71
N ASP A 401 -9.36 11.03 -9.26
CA ASP A 401 -10.16 12.12 -8.73
C ASP A 401 -9.55 12.72 -7.45
N PHE A 402 -9.15 11.88 -6.49
CA PHE A 402 -8.41 12.34 -5.31
C PHE A 402 -7.17 13.13 -5.71
N PHE A 403 -6.35 12.58 -6.61
CA PHE A 403 -5.14 13.25 -7.07
C PHE A 403 -5.44 14.63 -7.68
N VAL A 404 -6.33 14.73 -8.67
CA VAL A 404 -6.56 16.00 -9.38
C VAL A 404 -7.18 17.06 -8.47
N ARG A 405 -8.14 16.68 -7.62
CA ARG A 405 -8.79 17.60 -6.69
C ARG A 405 -7.83 18.08 -5.62
N GLU A 406 -7.16 17.17 -4.94
CA GLU A 406 -6.27 17.52 -3.84
C GLU A 406 -5.02 18.29 -4.32
N SER A 407 -4.46 17.91 -5.48
CA SER A 407 -3.40 18.70 -6.13
C SER A 407 -3.87 20.12 -6.43
N SER A 408 -5.13 20.31 -6.84
CA SER A 408 -5.68 21.63 -7.10
C SER A 408 -5.85 22.49 -5.85
N PHE A 409 -5.98 21.90 -4.66
CA PHE A 409 -6.05 22.64 -3.39
C PHE A 409 -4.70 23.23 -3.00
N VAL A 410 -3.63 22.46 -3.18
CA VAL A 410 -2.27 22.85 -2.79
C VAL A 410 -1.50 23.57 -3.91
N CYS A 411 -1.93 23.40 -5.16
CA CYS A 411 -1.43 24.11 -6.34
C CYS A 411 -2.57 24.82 -7.06
N PRO A 412 -3.04 25.98 -6.56
CA PRO A 412 -4.18 26.69 -7.16
C PRO A 412 -3.88 27.35 -8.52
N GLY A 413 -2.60 27.49 -8.88
CA GLY A 413 -2.15 28.06 -10.16
C GLY A 413 -2.26 27.10 -11.35
N PRO A 414 -1.76 27.50 -12.53
CA PRO A 414 -1.69 26.63 -13.70
C PRO A 414 -0.83 25.39 -13.43
N MET A 415 -1.24 24.25 -13.99
CA MET A 415 -0.58 22.96 -13.82
C MET A 415 -0.45 22.22 -15.15
N ALA A 416 0.56 21.34 -15.25
CA ALA A 416 0.70 20.37 -16.32
C ALA A 416 0.90 18.97 -15.73
N VAL A 417 0.09 18.01 -16.16
CA VAL A 417 0.15 16.62 -15.69
C VAL A 417 0.30 15.68 -16.87
N ILE A 418 1.31 14.81 -16.83
CA ILE A 418 1.44 13.70 -17.78
C ILE A 418 1.22 12.39 -17.04
N ARG A 419 0.22 11.61 -17.48
CA ARG A 419 0.05 10.24 -17.02
C ARG A 419 0.98 9.29 -17.76
N VAL A 420 1.76 8.50 -17.02
CA VAL A 420 2.55 7.40 -17.59
C VAL A 420 2.09 6.07 -16.98
N GLY A 421 1.38 5.30 -17.79
CA GLY A 421 0.69 4.08 -17.38
C GLY A 421 1.02 2.86 -18.21
N THR A 422 0.25 1.80 -18.00
CA THR A 422 0.26 0.55 -18.76
C THR A 422 -1.14 0.28 -19.27
N CYS A 423 -1.27 -0.39 -20.42
CA CYS A 423 -2.56 -0.67 -21.04
C CYS A 423 -2.58 -2.03 -21.75
N GLY A 424 -3.77 -2.56 -22.00
CA GLY A 424 -3.99 -3.56 -23.04
C GLY A 424 -4.10 -2.88 -24.41
N LEU A 425 -3.60 -3.54 -25.47
CA LEU A 425 -3.71 -3.06 -26.84
C LEU A 425 -4.93 -3.68 -27.53
N PHE A 426 -5.73 -2.84 -28.18
CA PHE A 426 -6.99 -3.22 -28.85
C PHE A 426 -6.95 -2.92 -30.36
N ASN A 427 -5.84 -2.38 -30.85
CA ASN A 427 -5.54 -2.33 -32.28
C ASN A 427 -4.68 -3.55 -32.66
N PRO A 428 -5.16 -4.43 -33.57
CA PRO A 428 -4.46 -5.67 -33.91
C PRO A 428 -3.10 -5.45 -34.59
N SER A 429 -2.83 -4.24 -35.09
CA SER A 429 -1.55 -3.91 -35.73
C SER A 429 -0.46 -3.48 -34.74
N LEU A 430 -0.79 -3.26 -33.46
CA LEU A 430 0.15 -2.79 -32.45
C LEU A 430 0.69 -3.98 -31.62
N PRO A 431 2.00 -4.29 -31.69
CA PRO A 431 2.60 -5.32 -30.85
C PRO A 431 2.78 -4.84 -29.39
N PRO A 432 2.79 -5.75 -28.41
CA PRO A 432 3.22 -5.45 -27.04
C PRO A 432 4.58 -4.73 -27.02
N GLY A 433 4.74 -3.78 -26.10
CA GLY A 433 5.86 -2.82 -26.10
C GLY A 433 5.57 -1.50 -26.81
N THR A 434 4.52 -1.43 -27.64
CA THR A 434 4.06 -0.16 -28.23
C THR A 434 3.56 0.79 -27.14
N ILE A 435 3.93 2.08 -27.24
CA ILE A 435 3.44 3.13 -26.35
C ILE A 435 2.34 3.91 -27.06
N VAL A 436 1.16 3.97 -26.46
CA VAL A 436 0.03 4.74 -27.00
C VAL A 436 -0.06 6.06 -26.26
N VAL A 437 0.28 7.16 -26.94
CA VAL A 437 -0.01 8.52 -26.48
C VAL A 437 -1.47 8.80 -26.81
N ALA A 438 -2.28 9.10 -25.79
CA ALA A 438 -3.73 9.26 -25.90
C ALA A 438 -4.14 10.61 -26.52
N GLY A 439 -3.45 11.06 -27.57
CA GLY A 439 -3.68 12.35 -28.22
C GLY A 439 -4.98 12.44 -29.00
N LYS A 440 -5.59 11.30 -29.39
CA LYS A 440 -6.96 11.28 -29.96
C LYS A 440 -8.06 11.33 -28.89
N GLY A 441 -7.69 11.42 -27.62
CA GLY A 441 -8.61 11.43 -26.49
C GLY A 441 -8.72 10.11 -25.75
N SER A 442 -9.55 10.12 -24.71
CA SER A 442 -9.95 8.91 -23.98
C SER A 442 -11.47 8.82 -23.93
N THR A 443 -12.04 7.67 -24.26
CA THR A 443 -13.41 7.28 -23.88
C THR A 443 -13.43 6.72 -22.47
N LEU A 444 -14.63 6.58 -21.88
CA LEU A 444 -14.87 5.84 -20.64
C LEU A 444 -15.83 4.69 -20.93
N THR A 445 -15.45 3.49 -20.53
CA THR A 445 -16.37 2.35 -20.44
C THR A 445 -16.74 2.14 -18.99
N TYR A 446 -18.04 2.18 -18.67
CA TYR A 446 -18.53 1.98 -17.32
C TYR A 446 -19.75 1.08 -17.24
N ILE A 447 -19.96 0.53 -16.04
CA ILE A 447 -21.05 -0.39 -15.75
C ILE A 447 -22.27 0.38 -15.25
N ASN A 448 -23.43 0.05 -15.80
CA ASN A 448 -24.72 0.40 -15.24
C ASN A 448 -25.04 -0.47 -14.02
N GLN A 449 -24.58 -0.06 -12.85
CA GLN A 449 -24.78 -0.83 -11.62
C GLN A 449 -26.26 -1.05 -11.27
N ALA A 450 -27.14 -0.11 -11.67
CA ALA A 450 -28.58 -0.23 -11.46
C ALA A 450 -29.20 -1.42 -12.21
N GLY A 451 -28.55 -1.88 -13.29
CA GLY A 451 -28.96 -3.09 -14.01
C GLY A 451 -28.83 -4.38 -13.19
N PHE A 452 -28.02 -4.40 -12.12
CA PHE A 452 -27.90 -5.54 -11.21
C PHE A 452 -28.90 -5.48 -10.03
N THR A 453 -29.51 -4.32 -9.79
CA THR A 453 -30.45 -4.09 -8.69
C THR A 453 -31.89 -3.90 -9.17
N ASP A 454 -32.17 -4.25 -10.43
CA ASP A 454 -33.47 -4.10 -11.10
C ASP A 454 -34.02 -2.66 -11.16
N GLY A 455 -33.13 -1.66 -11.07
CA GLY A 455 -33.47 -0.24 -11.18
C GLY A 455 -32.79 0.68 -10.18
N LEU A 456 -33.20 1.94 -10.22
CA LEU A 456 -32.77 3.01 -9.33
C LEU A 456 -33.59 3.02 -8.02
N ILE A 457 -33.07 3.72 -7.01
CA ILE A 457 -33.69 3.81 -5.68
C ILE A 457 -35.07 4.48 -5.69
N ASP A 458 -35.38 5.29 -6.70
CA ASP A 458 -36.68 5.92 -6.89
C ASP A 458 -37.73 4.99 -7.55
N GLY A 459 -37.34 3.74 -7.84
CA GLY A 459 -38.17 2.74 -8.50
C GLY A 459 -38.10 2.76 -10.03
N THR A 460 -37.31 3.67 -10.62
CA THR A 460 -37.09 3.69 -12.07
C THR A 460 -36.37 2.42 -12.50
N LYS A 461 -37.03 1.59 -13.31
CA LYS A 461 -36.42 0.38 -13.88
C LYS A 461 -35.36 0.75 -14.90
N THR A 462 -34.20 0.10 -14.82
CA THR A 462 -33.17 0.16 -15.85
C THR A 462 -33.20 -1.11 -16.68
N SER A 463 -32.79 -1.03 -17.95
CA SER A 463 -32.75 -2.22 -18.80
C SER A 463 -31.65 -3.17 -18.32
N PRO A 464 -31.97 -4.42 -17.91
CA PRO A 464 -30.95 -5.42 -17.58
C PRO A 464 -30.11 -5.81 -18.79
N SER A 465 -30.59 -5.54 -20.01
CA SER A 465 -29.89 -5.87 -21.26
C SER A 465 -28.77 -4.89 -21.64
N GLN A 466 -28.74 -3.68 -21.05
CA GLN A 466 -27.72 -2.67 -21.35
C GLN A 466 -26.91 -2.37 -20.08
N LEU A 467 -25.93 -3.23 -19.81
CA LEU A 467 -25.07 -3.12 -18.63
C LEU A 467 -23.83 -2.24 -18.85
N TYR A 468 -23.43 -2.02 -20.09
CA TYR A 468 -22.19 -1.31 -20.42
C TYR A 468 -22.48 -0.09 -21.28
N TYR A 469 -21.73 0.97 -21.02
CA TYR A 469 -21.79 2.20 -21.79
C TYR A 469 -20.38 2.67 -22.13
N VAL A 470 -20.15 3.02 -23.39
CA VAL A 470 -18.93 3.69 -23.86
C VAL A 470 -19.26 5.15 -24.15
N THR A 471 -18.55 6.07 -23.51
CA THR A 471 -18.75 7.51 -23.70
C THR A 471 -18.04 8.02 -24.95
N LYS A 472 -18.40 9.24 -25.37
CA LYS A 472 -17.59 10.00 -26.34
C LYS A 472 -16.23 10.35 -25.73
N PRO A 473 -15.16 10.47 -26.55
CA PRO A 473 -13.85 10.78 -26.04
C PRO A 473 -13.76 12.20 -25.48
N VAL A 474 -12.98 12.35 -24.42
CA VAL A 474 -12.50 13.63 -23.92
C VAL A 474 -11.08 13.84 -24.43
N LEU A 475 -10.79 15.01 -25.01
CA LEU A 475 -9.47 15.33 -25.55
C LEU A 475 -8.50 15.82 -24.46
N PRO A 476 -7.20 15.49 -24.56
CA PRO A 476 -6.14 16.08 -23.74
C PRO A 476 -5.76 17.49 -24.22
N ASP A 477 -4.73 18.08 -23.59
CA ASP A 477 -4.02 19.22 -24.16
C ASP A 477 -3.19 18.74 -25.36
N GLN A 478 -3.53 19.26 -26.56
CA GLN A 478 -2.93 18.77 -27.80
C GLN A 478 -1.44 19.12 -27.89
N ALA A 479 -1.05 20.33 -27.46
CA ALA A 479 0.34 20.77 -27.53
C ALA A 479 1.25 19.93 -26.61
N LEU A 480 0.76 19.59 -25.41
CA LEU A 480 1.46 18.70 -24.49
C LEU A 480 1.54 17.27 -25.03
N SER A 481 0.47 16.77 -25.65
CA SER A 481 0.43 15.43 -26.23
C SER A 481 1.39 15.27 -27.41
N ASP A 482 1.39 16.25 -28.33
CA ASP A 482 2.28 16.26 -29.49
C ASP A 482 3.75 16.35 -29.07
N ARG A 483 4.04 17.18 -28.04
CA ARG A 483 5.37 17.28 -27.45
C ARG A 483 5.80 15.96 -26.80
N LEU A 484 4.93 15.34 -26.01
CA LEU A 484 5.23 14.05 -25.38
C LEU A 484 5.56 12.98 -26.43
N LEU A 485 4.76 12.89 -27.50
CA LEU A 485 5.02 11.98 -28.61
C LEU A 485 6.36 12.27 -29.29
N ALA A 486 6.67 13.54 -29.53
CA ALA A 486 7.95 13.94 -30.14
C ALA A 486 9.14 13.58 -29.24
N GLU A 487 9.07 13.81 -27.92
CA GLU A 487 10.13 13.41 -26.99
C GLU A 487 10.30 11.88 -26.93
N MET A 488 9.21 11.12 -26.99
CA MET A 488 9.28 9.66 -27.07
C MET A 488 9.97 9.18 -28.36
N LYS A 489 9.64 9.81 -29.50
CA LYS A 489 10.28 9.48 -30.78
C LYS A 489 11.78 9.79 -30.80
N LYS A 490 12.24 10.83 -30.11
CA LYS A 490 13.67 11.14 -29.96
C LYS A 490 14.44 10.08 -29.13
N LEU A 491 13.73 9.32 -28.31
CA LEU A 491 14.28 8.23 -27.50
C LEU A 491 14.10 6.86 -28.18
N ASP A 492 13.79 6.83 -29.48
CA ASP A 492 13.55 5.63 -30.27
C ASP A 492 12.46 4.69 -29.72
N LEU A 493 11.54 5.25 -28.92
CA LEU A 493 10.38 4.51 -28.43
C LEU A 493 9.39 4.26 -29.58
N ASN A 494 8.83 3.05 -29.63
CA ASN A 494 7.72 2.71 -30.51
C ASN A 494 6.42 3.37 -30.02
N ALA A 495 6.33 4.68 -30.15
CA ALA A 495 5.20 5.49 -29.72
C ALA A 495 4.27 5.83 -30.89
N VAL A 496 2.96 5.79 -30.65
CA VAL A 496 1.91 6.17 -31.61
C VAL A 496 0.90 7.11 -30.97
N ASN A 497 0.27 7.96 -31.79
CA ASN A 497 -0.89 8.75 -31.36
C ASN A 497 -2.17 7.92 -31.54
N GLY A 498 -2.83 7.58 -30.44
CA GLY A 498 -3.98 6.68 -30.45
C GLY A 498 -5.17 7.16 -29.63
N LEU A 499 -6.30 6.48 -29.83
CA LEU A 499 -7.51 6.64 -29.02
C LEU A 499 -7.43 5.69 -27.83
N ASN A 500 -7.55 6.23 -26.62
CA ASN A 500 -7.60 5.44 -25.40
C ASN A 500 -9.04 5.17 -24.97
N ASN A 501 -9.26 4.07 -24.25
CA ASN A 501 -10.42 3.86 -23.40
C ASN A 501 -9.98 3.67 -21.94
N ALA A 502 -10.52 4.46 -21.01
CA ALA A 502 -10.45 4.14 -19.59
C ALA A 502 -11.65 3.26 -19.21
N SER A 503 -11.45 2.23 -18.40
CA SER A 503 -12.51 1.38 -17.87
C SER A 503 -12.63 1.54 -16.36
N ASP A 504 -13.85 1.57 -15.85
CA ASP A 504 -14.12 1.63 -14.40
C ASP A 504 -13.75 0.35 -13.64
N THR A 505 -13.68 -0.79 -14.35
CA THR A 505 -13.26 -2.08 -13.83
C THR A 505 -12.22 -2.72 -14.74
N PHE A 506 -11.37 -3.59 -14.17
CA PHE A 506 -10.34 -4.28 -14.94
C PHE A 506 -10.86 -5.48 -15.73
N PHE A 507 -11.94 -6.12 -15.27
CA PHE A 507 -12.46 -7.35 -15.85
C PHE A 507 -13.66 -7.09 -16.75
N ALA A 508 -14.80 -6.73 -16.14
CA ALA A 508 -16.08 -6.63 -16.83
C ALA A 508 -16.02 -5.59 -17.99
N THR A 509 -15.59 -4.35 -17.70
CA THR A 509 -15.51 -3.26 -18.69
C THR A 509 -14.28 -3.29 -19.59
N GLN A 510 -13.48 -4.36 -19.53
CA GLN A 510 -12.44 -4.66 -20.52
C GLN A 510 -12.74 -5.94 -21.32
N GLY A 511 -13.98 -6.42 -21.28
CA GLY A 511 -14.44 -7.60 -22.01
C GLY A 511 -13.76 -8.90 -21.59
N ARG A 512 -13.18 -8.97 -20.39
CA ARG A 512 -12.59 -10.21 -19.87
C ARG A 512 -13.71 -11.17 -19.51
N GLN A 513 -13.59 -12.41 -19.97
CA GLN A 513 -14.56 -13.47 -19.71
C GLN A 513 -14.19 -14.17 -18.40
N ASP A 514 -15.13 -14.23 -17.46
CA ASP A 514 -14.97 -14.95 -16.19
C ASP A 514 -16.30 -15.65 -15.86
N SER A 515 -16.25 -16.99 -15.76
CA SER A 515 -17.44 -17.82 -15.49
C SER A 515 -17.91 -17.75 -14.03
N HIS A 516 -17.11 -17.22 -13.11
CA HIS A 516 -17.48 -17.09 -11.70
C HIS A 516 -18.42 -15.91 -11.44
N PHE A 517 -18.49 -14.94 -12.36
CA PHE A 517 -19.26 -13.71 -12.20
C PHE A 517 -20.24 -13.52 -13.35
N TYR A 518 -21.48 -13.15 -13.01
CA TYR A 518 -22.44 -12.72 -14.01
C TYR A 518 -22.08 -11.29 -14.48
N ASN A 519 -21.50 -11.20 -15.67
CA ASN A 519 -21.12 -9.94 -16.31
C ASN A 519 -22.05 -9.56 -17.49
N GLY A 520 -23.22 -10.21 -17.61
CA GLY A 520 -24.05 -10.12 -18.82
C GLY A 520 -23.25 -10.42 -20.09
N ASP A 521 -23.55 -9.73 -21.19
CA ASP A 521 -22.86 -9.89 -22.48
C ASP A 521 -21.74 -8.85 -22.69
N ASN A 522 -20.69 -8.93 -21.87
CA ASN A 522 -19.53 -8.04 -22.00
C ASN A 522 -18.61 -8.37 -23.19
N LYS A 523 -18.95 -9.38 -24.00
CA LYS A 523 -18.19 -9.78 -25.20
C LYS A 523 -18.21 -8.69 -26.27
N ASN A 524 -19.33 -7.97 -26.35
CA ASN A 524 -19.54 -6.90 -27.32
C ASN A 524 -18.61 -5.69 -27.09
N ILE A 525 -17.98 -5.58 -25.92
CA ILE A 525 -17.01 -4.50 -25.64
C ILE A 525 -15.82 -4.56 -26.61
N LEU A 526 -15.34 -5.76 -26.95
CA LEU A 526 -14.22 -5.91 -27.90
C LEU A 526 -14.63 -5.43 -29.30
N GLU A 527 -15.85 -5.77 -29.73
CA GLU A 527 -16.42 -5.35 -31.00
C GLU A 527 -16.67 -3.83 -31.03
N GLU A 528 -17.14 -3.27 -29.92
CA GLU A 528 -17.36 -1.84 -29.76
C GLU A 528 -16.05 -1.06 -29.85
N PHE A 529 -14.98 -1.55 -29.20
CA PHE A 529 -13.65 -0.96 -29.28
C PHE A 529 -13.08 -1.03 -30.70
N ALA A 530 -13.23 -2.17 -31.37
CA ALA A 530 -12.81 -2.34 -32.76
C ALA A 530 -13.57 -1.38 -33.69
N THR A 531 -14.89 -1.28 -33.52
CA THR A 531 -15.77 -0.41 -34.34
C THR A 531 -15.40 1.07 -34.20
N HIS A 532 -15.00 1.50 -33.00
CA HIS A 532 -14.64 2.89 -32.72
C HIS A 532 -13.14 3.18 -32.84
N GLY A 533 -12.32 2.19 -33.22
CA GLY A 533 -10.88 2.36 -33.40
C GLY A 533 -10.13 2.68 -32.11
N VAL A 534 -10.52 2.05 -30.99
CA VAL A 534 -9.80 2.16 -29.71
C VAL A 534 -8.46 1.42 -29.83
N ASP A 535 -7.36 2.13 -29.59
CA ASP A 535 -6.00 1.60 -29.71
C ASP A 535 -5.53 0.97 -28.39
N SER A 536 -5.87 1.58 -27.24
CA SER A 536 -5.46 1.14 -25.91
C SER A 536 -6.57 1.20 -24.88
N CYS A 537 -6.51 0.35 -23.85
CA CYS A 537 -7.39 0.43 -22.69
C CYS A 537 -6.65 0.31 -21.34
N GLU A 538 -6.98 1.23 -20.42
CA GLU A 538 -6.49 1.35 -19.04
C GLU A 538 -7.64 1.83 -18.12
N MET A 539 -7.38 2.50 -16.98
CA MET A 539 -8.43 2.75 -15.98
C MET A 539 -8.50 4.19 -15.43
N GLU A 540 -7.73 5.15 -15.94
CA GLU A 540 -7.62 6.48 -15.29
C GLU A 540 -7.57 7.69 -16.25
N ALA A 541 -7.11 7.55 -17.49
CA ALA A 541 -6.81 8.70 -18.35
C ALA A 541 -8.06 9.55 -18.66
N PHE A 542 -9.22 8.92 -18.81
CA PHE A 542 -10.49 9.63 -19.01
C PHE A 542 -10.77 10.63 -17.88
N THR A 543 -10.65 10.18 -16.63
CA THR A 543 -10.94 11.02 -15.45
C THR A 543 -9.96 12.18 -15.35
N LEU A 544 -8.68 11.96 -15.67
CA LEU A 544 -7.69 13.04 -15.76
C LEU A 544 -8.12 14.10 -16.78
N PHE A 545 -8.51 13.68 -17.99
CA PHE A 545 -8.90 14.60 -19.06
C PHE A 545 -10.21 15.32 -18.75
N GLN A 546 -11.19 14.61 -18.20
CA GLN A 546 -12.47 15.16 -17.78
C GLN A 546 -12.28 16.23 -16.69
N LEU A 547 -11.55 15.92 -15.62
CA LEU A 547 -11.35 16.85 -14.51
C LEU A 547 -10.49 18.05 -14.91
N ALA A 548 -9.52 17.87 -15.81
CA ALA A 548 -8.77 18.98 -16.39
C ALA A 548 -9.68 20.01 -17.07
N ARG A 549 -10.68 19.55 -17.83
CA ARG A 549 -11.69 20.44 -18.46
C ARG A 549 -12.65 21.07 -17.46
N GLN A 550 -12.91 20.41 -16.34
CA GLN A 550 -13.83 20.88 -15.30
C GLN A 550 -13.14 21.77 -14.25
N ARG A 551 -11.81 21.79 -14.20
CA ARG A 551 -11.05 22.61 -13.27
C ARG A 551 -11.22 24.09 -13.60
N THR A 552 -11.78 24.84 -12.66
CA THR A 552 -12.12 26.27 -12.84
C THR A 552 -11.12 27.23 -12.21
N VAL A 553 -10.27 26.79 -11.29
CA VAL A 553 -9.36 27.68 -10.53
C VAL A 553 -8.22 28.22 -11.40
N ALA A 554 -7.67 27.38 -12.28
CA ALA A 554 -6.65 27.71 -13.26
C ALA A 554 -6.55 26.61 -14.33
N PRO A 555 -5.90 26.84 -15.48
CA PRO A 555 -5.70 25.82 -16.50
C PRO A 555 -4.94 24.60 -15.97
N LEU A 556 -5.39 23.40 -16.34
CA LEU A 556 -4.69 22.14 -16.11
C LEU A 556 -4.46 21.48 -17.48
N LYS A 557 -3.22 21.56 -17.97
CA LYS A 557 -2.80 20.90 -19.21
C LYS A 557 -2.53 19.43 -18.91
N VAL A 558 -3.08 18.52 -19.70
CA VAL A 558 -2.96 17.08 -19.44
C VAL A 558 -2.61 16.31 -20.69
N ALA A 559 -1.78 15.28 -20.55
CA ALA A 559 -1.52 14.28 -21.57
C ALA A 559 -1.36 12.90 -20.90
N ALA A 560 -1.42 11.83 -21.69
CA ALA A 560 -1.21 10.48 -21.18
C ALA A 560 -0.48 9.62 -22.21
N ALA A 561 0.40 8.75 -21.73
CA ALA A 561 1.06 7.72 -22.51
C ALA A 561 1.02 6.38 -21.77
N HIS A 562 0.68 5.32 -22.48
CA HIS A 562 0.47 4.00 -21.91
C HIS A 562 1.30 2.94 -22.62
N ILE A 563 2.08 2.19 -21.87
CA ILE A 563 2.89 1.08 -22.39
C ILE A 563 1.98 -0.13 -22.57
N GLY A 564 1.86 -0.61 -23.81
CA GLY A 564 1.07 -1.78 -24.18
C GLY A 564 1.71 -3.06 -23.65
N ILE A 565 1.09 -3.69 -22.65
CA ILE A 565 1.64 -4.88 -22.00
C ILE A 565 1.26 -6.20 -22.70
N LEU A 566 0.10 -6.21 -23.38
CA LEU A 566 -0.38 -7.37 -24.13
C LEU A 566 -1.34 -6.94 -25.24
N SER A 567 -1.50 -7.80 -26.26
CA SER A 567 -2.55 -7.66 -27.27
C SER A 567 -3.83 -8.37 -26.79
N ARG A 568 -4.98 -7.70 -26.92
CA ARG A 568 -6.29 -8.27 -26.55
C ARG A 568 -7.09 -8.81 -27.74
N VAL A 569 -6.67 -8.48 -28.96
CA VAL A 569 -7.46 -8.71 -30.18
C VAL A 569 -6.69 -9.42 -31.29
N ASN A 570 -5.35 -9.45 -31.24
CA ASN A 570 -4.56 -10.15 -32.26
C ASN A 570 -4.19 -11.57 -31.77
N PRO A 571 -4.79 -12.64 -32.33
CA PRO A 571 -4.51 -14.01 -31.89
C PRO A 571 -3.09 -14.49 -32.23
N ALA A 572 -2.38 -13.82 -33.16
CA ALA A 572 -0.99 -14.14 -33.48
C ALA A 572 0.00 -13.53 -32.47
N MET A 573 -0.43 -12.58 -31.63
CA MET A 573 0.40 -11.93 -30.62
C MET A 573 0.13 -12.54 -29.24
N THR A 574 0.66 -13.75 -29.02
CA THR A 574 0.42 -14.53 -27.80
C THR A 574 1.33 -14.16 -26.63
N GLU A 575 2.47 -13.53 -26.91
CA GLU A 575 3.43 -13.13 -25.88
C GLU A 575 3.14 -11.74 -25.34
N ASN A 576 3.31 -11.56 -24.03
CA ASN A 576 3.28 -10.25 -23.40
C ASN A 576 4.63 -9.55 -23.56
N ILE A 577 4.66 -8.24 -23.28
CA ILE A 577 5.92 -7.50 -23.16
C ILE A 577 6.84 -8.19 -22.12
N SER A 578 8.13 -8.27 -22.40
CA SER A 578 9.09 -8.77 -21.42
C SER A 578 9.28 -7.79 -20.26
N THR A 579 9.60 -8.29 -19.06
CA THR A 579 9.86 -7.45 -17.89
C THR A 579 10.99 -6.44 -18.12
N ASN A 580 12.05 -6.85 -18.83
CA ASN A 580 13.18 -5.96 -19.14
C ASN A 580 12.75 -4.81 -20.06
N GLN A 581 12.01 -5.15 -21.13
CA GLN A 581 11.49 -4.14 -22.04
C GLN A 581 10.48 -3.21 -21.36
N LEU A 582 9.64 -3.74 -20.44
CA LEU A 582 8.73 -2.92 -19.65
C LEU A 582 9.47 -1.91 -18.78
N HIS A 583 10.45 -2.35 -17.99
CA HIS A 583 11.23 -1.46 -17.13
C HIS A 583 12.00 -0.41 -17.95
N GLU A 584 12.56 -0.80 -19.10
CA GLU A 584 13.22 0.14 -20.00
C GLU A 584 12.24 1.18 -20.56
N ASN A 585 11.10 0.74 -21.06
CA ASN A 585 10.03 1.62 -21.55
C ASN A 585 9.53 2.56 -20.44
N GLU A 586 9.33 2.08 -19.21
CA GLU A 586 8.93 2.90 -18.07
C GLU A 586 9.92 4.03 -17.81
N ARG A 587 11.22 3.71 -17.75
CA ARG A 587 12.28 4.72 -17.56
C ARG A 587 12.33 5.73 -18.69
N LEU A 588 12.28 5.28 -19.94
CA LEU A 588 12.34 6.16 -21.12
C LEU A 588 11.07 7.02 -21.28
N CYS A 589 9.90 6.47 -20.99
CA CYS A 589 8.65 7.24 -20.95
C CYS A 589 8.67 8.30 -19.86
N GLY A 590 9.19 7.96 -18.68
CA GLY A 590 9.42 8.93 -17.59
C GLY A 590 10.33 10.07 -18.04
N LYS A 591 11.46 9.76 -18.69
CA LYS A 591 12.36 10.77 -19.25
C LYS A 591 11.67 11.66 -20.30
N ALA A 592 10.95 11.09 -21.27
CA ALA A 592 10.21 11.84 -22.27
C ALA A 592 9.14 12.75 -21.64
N ALA A 593 8.44 12.27 -20.60
CA ALA A 593 7.45 13.05 -19.87
C ALA A 593 8.08 14.23 -19.12
N LEU A 594 9.24 14.03 -18.48
CA LEU A 594 10.00 15.11 -17.84
C LEU A 594 10.40 16.19 -18.85
N GLU A 595 10.98 15.80 -19.99
CA GLU A 595 11.37 16.74 -21.07
C GLU A 595 10.16 17.52 -21.60
N ALA A 596 9.03 16.85 -21.80
CA ALA A 596 7.80 17.49 -22.26
C ALA A 596 7.24 18.49 -21.22
N LEU A 597 7.25 18.12 -19.92
CA LEU A 597 6.74 18.96 -18.84
C LEU A 597 7.55 20.24 -18.65
N ILE A 598 8.89 20.15 -18.63
CA ILE A 598 9.74 21.32 -18.40
C ILE A 598 9.67 22.32 -19.56
N ALA A 599 9.41 21.84 -20.78
CA ALA A 599 9.21 22.67 -21.97
C ALA A 599 7.77 23.20 -22.10
N THR A 600 6.88 22.89 -21.13
CA THR A 600 5.51 23.39 -21.11
C THR A 600 5.41 24.66 -20.28
N GLU A 601 4.90 25.72 -20.91
CA GLU A 601 4.56 26.97 -20.24
C GLU A 601 3.34 26.78 -19.34
N LEU A 602 3.44 27.27 -18.11
CA LEU A 602 2.38 27.24 -17.10
C LEU A 602 1.85 28.63 -16.84
#